data_AF-A0A2N5RU60-F1
#
_entry.id   AF-A0A2N5RU60-F1
#
_cell.length_a   1.000
_cell.length_b   1.000
_cell.length_c   1.000
_cell.angle_alpha   90.00
_cell.angle_beta   90.00
_cell.angle_gamma   90.00
#
_symmetry.space_group_name_H-M   'P 1'
#
loop_
_entity.id
_entity.type
_entity.pdbx_description
1 polymer ?
#
loop_
_entity_poly.entity_id
_entity_poly.type
_entity_poly.pdbx_seq_one_letter_code
_entity_poly.pdbx_strand_id
1 'polypeptide(L)'
;MVLLSELNPPVVNPVGPTLRKLAETEKLGGFPKNMDPTLVAFANHLSEQFNDFFKIHMGNDPEYNTEELFGIESAKCIAHGMKDSTTREHIRKMIGGESMTGQVNMLFECVKTFRSGDTYQEYIRKAREAHDDLIRRMDAINENIADKKTQKLKEQQDQAREKEVAAEINAQRLRDDAIRLAGFQAQRQAEALEQSENPNSIPVEERVQSRQEILSAKKQKTQRKKEDCAQEKRIAAERKQQKLHDNAIRLAGF
;
A
#
# COMPACT_ATOMS: atom_id res chain seq x y z
N MET A 1 50.21 -25.18 -77.12
CA MET A 1 48.93 -25.92 -77.13
C MET A 1 48.89 -26.83 -75.91
N VAL A 2 48.16 -26.45 -74.85
CA VAL A 2 47.34 -27.34 -74.00
C VAL A 2 46.22 -26.45 -73.42
N LEU A 3 45.04 -27.05 -73.23
CA LEU A 3 43.70 -26.49 -73.36
C LEU A 3 43.18 -25.69 -72.16
N LEU A 4 42.34 -24.70 -72.46
CA LEU A 4 41.35 -24.08 -71.60
C LEU A 4 40.18 -25.06 -71.34
N SER A 5 39.95 -25.42 -70.08
CA SER A 5 38.72 -25.99 -69.45
C SER A 5 39.08 -26.13 -67.96
N GLU A 6 38.38 -25.64 -66.94
CA GLU A 6 36.94 -25.72 -66.69
C GLU A 6 36.45 -24.53 -65.83
N LEU A 7 35.34 -23.96 -66.26
CA LEU A 7 34.36 -23.21 -65.47
C LEU A 7 33.41 -24.24 -64.84
N ASN A 8 33.32 -24.28 -63.50
CA ASN A 8 32.04 -24.31 -62.78
C ASN A 8 32.25 -24.20 -61.26
N PRO A 9 31.70 -23.20 -60.56
CA PRO A 9 31.57 -23.23 -59.10
C PRO A 9 30.48 -24.23 -58.68
N PRO A 10 30.60 -24.87 -57.50
CA PRO A 10 29.68 -25.92 -57.08
C PRO A 10 28.27 -25.37 -56.86
N VAL A 11 27.31 -25.98 -57.56
CA VAL A 11 25.87 -25.85 -57.34
C VAL A 11 25.56 -26.30 -55.91
N VAL A 12 25.18 -25.36 -55.05
CA VAL A 12 24.66 -25.66 -53.71
C VAL A 12 23.15 -25.85 -53.84
N ASN A 13 22.68 -27.09 -53.66
CA ASN A 13 21.26 -27.41 -53.61
C ASN A 13 20.63 -26.78 -52.35
N PRO A 14 19.43 -26.18 -52.45
CA PRO A 14 18.69 -25.67 -51.30
C PRO A 14 18.01 -26.86 -50.60
N VAL A 15 18.56 -27.26 -49.45
CA VAL A 15 17.78 -28.07 -48.49
C VAL A 15 16.90 -27.08 -47.75
N GLY A 16 15.63 -26.99 -48.15
CA GLY A 16 14.66 -26.07 -47.58
C GLY A 16 14.48 -26.30 -46.06
N PRO A 17 14.39 -25.23 -45.25
CA PRO A 17 14.01 -25.39 -43.87
C PRO A 17 12.53 -25.74 -43.80
N THR A 18 12.23 -26.84 -43.11
CA THR A 18 10.87 -27.20 -42.74
C THR A 18 10.32 -26.09 -41.83
N LEU A 19 9.51 -25.20 -42.42
CA LEU A 19 8.75 -24.18 -41.71
C LEU A 19 7.77 -24.84 -40.74
N ARG A 20 8.22 -25.06 -39.50
CA ARG A 20 7.35 -25.42 -38.38
C ARG A 20 7.24 -24.24 -37.42
N LYS A 21 6.13 -23.53 -37.59
CA LYS A 21 5.27 -23.00 -36.52
C LYS A 21 5.93 -21.96 -35.59
N LEU A 22 6.01 -20.72 -36.07
CA LEU A 22 6.14 -19.47 -35.28
C LEU A 22 4.88 -19.18 -34.43
N ALA A 23 4.32 -20.21 -33.76
CA ALA A 23 3.11 -20.08 -32.94
C ALA A 23 3.20 -20.80 -31.59
N GLU A 24 4.41 -21.04 -31.07
CA GLU A 24 4.61 -21.61 -29.72
C GLU A 24 5.62 -20.80 -28.90
N THR A 25 5.53 -19.47 -28.96
CA THR A 25 6.15 -18.56 -27.98
C THR A 25 5.11 -18.02 -26.99
N GLU A 26 4.13 -18.83 -26.59
CA GLU A 26 3.33 -18.58 -25.37
C GLU A 26 4.13 -18.81 -24.07
N LYS A 27 5.41 -19.20 -24.15
CA LYS A 27 6.28 -19.45 -22.97
C LYS A 27 7.31 -18.36 -22.68
N LEU A 28 7.29 -17.23 -23.41
CA LEU A 28 7.96 -16.00 -23.00
C LEU A 28 6.86 -14.98 -22.74
N GLY A 29 6.63 -14.67 -21.45
CA GLY A 29 5.53 -13.83 -20.98
C GLY A 29 5.29 -12.61 -21.85
N GLY A 30 4.01 -12.37 -22.15
CA GLY A 30 3.55 -11.38 -23.13
C GLY A 30 4.34 -10.09 -23.12
N PHE A 31 4.70 -9.63 -24.32
CA PHE A 31 5.42 -8.37 -24.52
C PHE A 31 4.78 -7.25 -23.72
N PRO A 32 5.58 -6.39 -23.04
CA PRO A 32 5.02 -5.25 -22.34
C PRO A 32 4.25 -4.40 -23.35
N LYS A 33 2.94 -4.20 -23.10
CA LYS A 33 2.07 -3.36 -23.94
C LYS A 33 2.63 -1.94 -24.13
N ASN A 34 3.54 -1.51 -23.26
CA ASN A 34 4.22 -0.24 -23.28
C ASN A 34 5.74 -0.47 -23.26
N MET A 35 6.35 -0.59 -24.45
CA MET A 35 7.80 -0.61 -24.62
C MET A 35 8.33 0.82 -24.68
N ASP A 36 9.50 1.08 -24.08
CA ASP A 36 10.11 2.41 -24.12
C ASP A 36 10.37 2.84 -25.58
N PRO A 37 10.05 4.10 -25.97
CA PRO A 37 10.23 4.57 -27.35
C PRO A 37 11.66 4.38 -27.88
N THR A 38 12.66 4.48 -27.02
CA THR A 38 14.08 4.25 -27.35
C THR A 38 14.32 2.82 -27.82
N LEU A 39 13.71 1.85 -27.14
CA LEU A 39 13.83 0.44 -27.48
C LEU A 39 12.99 0.09 -28.72
N VAL A 40 11.85 0.75 -28.92
CA VAL A 40 11.04 0.61 -30.14
C VAL A 40 11.81 1.11 -31.36
N ALA A 41 12.44 2.28 -31.25
CA ALA A 41 13.27 2.83 -32.32
C ALA A 41 14.44 1.88 -32.66
N PHE A 42 15.08 1.30 -31.65
CA PHE A 42 16.12 0.30 -31.86
C PHE A 42 15.61 -1.00 -32.51
N ALA A 43 14.43 -1.49 -32.12
CA ALA A 43 13.82 -2.65 -32.76
C ALA A 43 13.53 -2.40 -34.25
N ASN A 44 13.01 -1.22 -34.61
CA ASN A 44 12.81 -0.84 -36.01
C ASN A 44 14.15 -0.83 -36.77
N HIS A 45 15.19 -0.23 -36.17
CA HIS A 45 16.52 -0.22 -36.75
C HIS A 45 17.10 -1.63 -36.96
N LEU A 46 16.90 -2.55 -36.01
CA LEU A 46 17.32 -3.95 -36.16
C LEU A 46 16.62 -4.64 -37.34
N SER A 47 15.32 -4.42 -37.51
CA SER A 47 14.56 -4.96 -38.64
C SER A 47 15.05 -4.40 -39.97
N GLU A 48 15.34 -3.09 -40.04
CA GLU A 48 15.93 -2.46 -41.23
C GLU A 48 17.31 -3.05 -41.57
N GLN A 49 18.20 -3.16 -40.59
CA GLN A 49 19.53 -3.75 -40.78
C GLN A 49 19.46 -5.21 -41.23
N PHE A 50 18.50 -5.98 -40.71
CA PHE A 50 18.27 -7.33 -41.18
C PHE A 50 17.75 -7.37 -42.62
N ASN A 51 16.84 -6.47 -42.99
CA ASN A 51 16.32 -6.39 -44.35
C ASN A 51 17.43 -6.11 -45.37
N ASP A 52 18.33 -5.17 -45.04
CA ASP A 52 19.49 -4.85 -45.88
C ASP A 52 20.46 -6.03 -45.97
N PHE A 53 20.74 -6.67 -44.82
CA PHE A 53 21.57 -7.88 -44.77
C PHE A 53 21.00 -9.00 -45.65
N PHE A 54 19.68 -9.20 -45.60
CA PHE A 54 18.99 -10.24 -46.35
C PHE A 54 19.02 -9.99 -47.86
N LYS A 55 18.76 -8.76 -48.31
CA LYS A 55 18.83 -8.38 -49.73
C LYS A 55 20.23 -8.60 -50.31
N ILE A 56 21.28 -8.30 -49.53
CA ILE A 56 22.67 -8.55 -49.95
C ILE A 56 22.94 -10.05 -50.13
N HIS A 57 22.36 -10.90 -49.29
CA HIS A 57 22.60 -12.35 -49.33
C HIS A 57 21.72 -13.10 -50.34
N MET A 58 20.47 -12.69 -50.54
CA MET A 58 19.50 -13.39 -51.39
C MET A 58 19.30 -12.73 -52.77
N GLY A 59 19.82 -11.52 -52.98
CA GLY A 59 19.66 -10.79 -54.24
C GLY A 59 18.29 -10.11 -54.39
N ASN A 60 17.88 -9.87 -55.63
CA ASN A 60 16.74 -9.00 -55.97
C ASN A 60 15.36 -9.68 -55.95
N ASP A 61 15.29 -11.02 -55.92
CA ASP A 61 14.02 -11.76 -55.94
C ASP A 61 14.08 -12.96 -54.97
N PRO A 62 14.01 -12.71 -53.66
CA PRO A 62 14.05 -13.78 -52.68
C PRO A 62 12.73 -14.56 -52.65
N GLU A 63 12.81 -15.89 -52.60
CA GLU A 63 11.63 -16.76 -52.40
C GLU A 63 10.91 -16.51 -51.07
N TYR A 64 11.57 -15.88 -50.10
CA TYR A 64 11.07 -15.64 -48.74
C TYR A 64 11.03 -14.15 -48.40
N ASN A 65 10.01 -13.73 -47.67
CA ASN A 65 9.93 -12.38 -47.13
C ASN A 65 10.80 -12.24 -45.87
N THR A 66 11.48 -11.11 -45.71
CA THR A 66 12.29 -10.80 -44.52
C THR A 66 11.47 -10.81 -43.25
N GLU A 67 10.21 -10.40 -43.31
CA GLU A 67 9.30 -10.41 -42.15
C GLU A 67 8.97 -11.84 -41.66
N GLU A 68 8.97 -12.83 -42.56
CA GLU A 68 8.71 -14.23 -42.21
C GLU A 68 9.91 -14.87 -41.50
N LEU A 69 11.12 -14.40 -41.79
CA LEU A 69 12.37 -14.90 -41.21
C LEU A 69 12.77 -14.14 -39.95
N PHE A 70 12.57 -12.82 -39.93
CA PHE A 70 12.90 -11.95 -38.81
C PHE A 70 12.00 -10.70 -38.83
N GLY A 71 10.79 -10.86 -38.31
CA GLY A 71 9.85 -9.76 -38.15
C GLY A 71 10.16 -8.83 -36.99
N ILE A 72 9.37 -7.75 -36.90
CA ILE A 72 9.51 -6.72 -35.86
C ILE A 72 9.36 -7.27 -34.44
N GLU A 73 8.57 -8.32 -34.23
CA GLU A 73 8.41 -8.95 -32.91
C GLU A 73 9.70 -9.62 -32.43
N SER A 74 10.45 -10.26 -33.34
CA SER A 74 11.78 -10.81 -33.04
C SER A 74 12.79 -9.70 -32.73
N ALA A 75 12.71 -8.56 -33.42
CA ALA A 75 13.54 -7.40 -33.12
C ALA A 75 13.20 -6.78 -31.75
N LYS A 76 11.91 -6.68 -31.40
CA LYS A 76 11.47 -6.25 -30.06
C LYS A 76 11.94 -7.20 -28.96
N CYS A 77 11.90 -8.51 -29.20
CA CYS A 77 12.47 -9.51 -28.29
C CYS A 77 13.93 -9.20 -27.96
N ILE A 78 14.75 -8.93 -28.99
CA ILE A 78 16.17 -8.60 -28.80
C ILE A 78 16.33 -7.26 -28.08
N ALA A 79 15.62 -6.23 -28.52
CA ALA A 79 15.71 -4.89 -27.94
C ALA A 79 15.27 -4.84 -26.46
N HIS A 80 14.29 -5.66 -26.06
CA HIS A 80 13.86 -5.76 -24.67
C HIS A 80 14.73 -6.71 -23.84
N GLY A 81 15.20 -7.81 -24.44
CA GLY A 81 15.96 -8.85 -23.77
C GLY A 81 17.45 -8.53 -23.57
N MET A 82 17.95 -7.46 -24.18
CA MET A 82 19.36 -7.09 -24.09
C MET A 82 19.75 -6.66 -22.67
N LYS A 83 20.78 -7.31 -22.15
CA LYS A 83 21.44 -7.04 -20.88
C LYS A 83 22.90 -6.70 -21.09
N ASP A 84 23.58 -6.30 -20.02
CA ASP A 84 24.99 -5.96 -20.12
C ASP A 84 25.88 -7.13 -20.58
N SER A 85 25.47 -8.34 -20.21
CA SER A 85 26.09 -9.61 -20.57
C SER A 85 25.48 -10.26 -21.84
N THR A 86 24.81 -9.50 -22.71
CA THR A 86 24.28 -10.05 -23.97
C THR A 86 25.43 -10.63 -24.81
N THR A 87 25.26 -11.88 -25.26
CA THR A 87 26.23 -12.60 -26.09
C THR A 87 25.55 -13.01 -27.40
N ARG A 88 26.34 -13.44 -28.38
CA ARG A 88 25.80 -14.02 -29.63
C ARG A 88 24.87 -15.20 -29.38
N GLU A 89 25.17 -16.02 -28.37
CA GLU A 89 24.33 -17.15 -28.00
C GLU A 89 22.98 -16.70 -27.40
N HIS A 90 22.98 -15.61 -26.63
CA HIS A 90 21.73 -14.99 -26.18
C HIS A 90 20.88 -14.53 -27.38
N ILE A 91 21.50 -13.90 -28.38
CA ILE A 91 20.80 -13.45 -29.59
C ILE A 91 20.25 -14.64 -30.38
N ARG A 92 21.06 -15.70 -30.60
CA ARG A 92 20.60 -16.93 -31.24
C ARG A 92 19.37 -17.51 -30.54
N LYS A 93 19.38 -17.56 -29.20
CA LYS A 93 18.24 -18.03 -28.40
C LYS A 93 17.01 -17.13 -28.50
N MET A 94 17.19 -15.81 -28.61
CA MET A 94 16.08 -14.85 -28.71
C MET A 94 15.39 -14.88 -30.08
N ILE A 95 16.15 -15.11 -31.15
CA ILE A 95 15.59 -15.29 -32.50
C ILE A 95 14.89 -16.65 -32.60
N GLY A 96 15.50 -17.69 -32.03
CA GLY A 96 15.05 -19.06 -32.19
C GLY A 96 15.24 -19.58 -33.62
N GLY A 97 14.97 -20.87 -33.83
CA GLY A 97 15.05 -21.49 -35.15
C GLY A 97 16.45 -21.54 -35.76
N GLU A 98 16.51 -21.80 -37.07
CA GLU A 98 17.74 -21.76 -37.85
C GLU A 98 18.08 -20.33 -38.25
N SER A 99 19.33 -19.94 -38.04
CA SER A 99 19.84 -18.62 -38.41
C SER A 99 20.66 -18.69 -39.68
N MET A 100 20.54 -17.69 -40.56
CA MET A 100 21.41 -17.55 -41.72
C MET A 100 22.87 -17.30 -41.28
N THR A 101 23.82 -17.77 -42.08
CA THR A 101 25.25 -17.50 -41.87
C THR A 101 25.47 -15.98 -41.77
N GLY A 102 26.09 -15.52 -40.68
CA GLY A 102 26.37 -14.10 -40.46
C GLY A 102 25.25 -13.30 -39.77
N GLN A 103 24.00 -13.78 -39.77
CA GLN A 103 22.85 -13.07 -39.17
C GLN A 103 23.07 -12.75 -37.68
N VAL A 104 23.47 -13.76 -36.89
CA VAL A 104 23.69 -13.59 -35.44
C VAL A 104 24.83 -12.60 -35.16
N ASN A 105 25.87 -12.59 -36.01
CA ASN A 105 26.99 -11.66 -35.86
C ASN A 105 26.56 -10.23 -36.16
N MET A 106 25.81 -10.03 -37.25
CA MET A 106 25.28 -8.71 -37.61
C MET A 106 24.39 -8.15 -36.49
N LEU A 107 23.42 -8.94 -36.01
CA LEU A 107 22.51 -8.51 -34.94
C LEU A 107 23.26 -8.22 -33.64
N PHE A 108 24.31 -9.00 -33.34
CA PHE A 108 25.16 -8.75 -32.18
C PHE A 108 25.91 -7.43 -32.27
N GLU A 109 26.49 -7.10 -33.43
CA GLU A 109 27.17 -5.81 -33.59
C GLU A 109 26.20 -4.62 -33.56
N CYS A 110 24.96 -4.77 -34.07
CA CYS A 110 23.91 -3.76 -33.91
C CYS A 110 23.58 -3.51 -32.43
N VAL A 111 23.39 -4.58 -31.64
CA VAL A 111 23.14 -4.48 -30.19
C VAL A 111 24.32 -3.81 -29.48
N LYS A 112 25.54 -4.21 -29.80
CA LYS A 112 26.75 -3.65 -29.20
C LYS A 112 26.89 -2.16 -29.50
N THR A 113 26.71 -1.77 -30.76
CA THR A 113 26.77 -0.36 -31.21
C THR A 113 25.71 0.49 -30.53
N PHE A 114 24.47 0.01 -30.49
CA PHE A 114 23.37 0.72 -29.83
C PHE A 114 23.65 0.92 -28.33
N ARG A 115 24.15 -0.13 -27.66
CA ARG A 115 24.50 -0.05 -26.24
C ARG A 115 25.62 0.94 -25.93
N SER A 116 26.58 1.10 -26.84
CA SER A 116 27.62 2.12 -26.68
C SER A 116 27.15 3.55 -26.99
N GLY A 117 25.96 3.70 -27.57
CA GLY A 117 25.42 5.01 -27.97
C GLY A 117 24.79 5.79 -26.81
N ASP A 118 24.85 7.11 -26.91
CA ASP A 118 24.34 8.04 -25.88
C ASP A 118 22.85 7.84 -25.58
N THR A 119 22.05 7.54 -26.61
CA THR A 119 20.61 7.33 -26.46
C THR A 119 20.31 6.16 -25.51
N TYR A 120 21.05 5.06 -25.61
CA TYR A 120 20.87 3.91 -24.72
C TYR A 120 21.39 4.20 -23.31
N GLN A 121 22.53 4.90 -23.19
CA GLN A 121 23.08 5.29 -21.90
C GLN A 121 22.11 6.20 -21.12
N GLU A 122 21.48 7.14 -21.82
CA GLU A 122 20.46 8.02 -21.25
C GLU A 122 19.20 7.24 -20.82
N TYR A 123 18.75 6.28 -21.63
CA TYR A 123 17.65 5.38 -21.26
C TYR A 123 17.95 4.62 -19.96
N ILE A 124 19.14 4.01 -19.85
CA ILE A 124 19.55 3.28 -18.64
C ILE A 124 19.70 4.21 -17.44
N ARG A 125 20.22 5.42 -17.63
CA ARG A 125 20.33 6.43 -16.56
C ARG A 125 18.96 6.78 -16.00
N LYS A 126 17.98 7.10 -16.86
CA LYS A 126 16.60 7.40 -16.43
C LYS A 126 15.94 6.22 -15.73
N ALA A 127 16.15 5.01 -16.23
CA ALA A 127 15.61 3.80 -15.60
C ALA A 127 16.18 3.59 -14.19
N ARG A 128 17.48 3.85 -13.99
CA ARG A 128 18.12 3.78 -12.66
C ARG A 128 17.61 4.87 -11.72
N GLU A 129 17.52 6.11 -12.19
CA GLU A 129 17.01 7.23 -11.39
C GLU A 129 15.57 7.00 -10.92
N ALA A 130 14.70 6.52 -11.81
CA ALA A 130 13.32 6.19 -11.46
C ALA A 130 13.24 5.07 -10.40
N HIS A 131 14.12 4.08 -10.49
CA HIS A 131 14.20 2.99 -9.53
C HIS A 131 14.73 3.46 -8.17
N ASP A 132 15.78 4.29 -8.15
CA ASP A 132 16.35 4.84 -6.92
C ASP A 132 15.36 5.76 -6.21
N ASP A 133 14.60 6.56 -6.97
CA ASP A 133 13.53 7.40 -6.43
C ASP A 133 12.39 6.57 -5.84
N LEU A 134 12.06 5.43 -6.46
CA LEU A 134 11.06 4.50 -5.91
C LEU A 134 11.53 3.93 -4.56
N ILE A 135 12.79 3.49 -4.47
CA ILE A 135 13.38 2.99 -3.22
C ILE A 135 13.34 4.07 -2.13
N ARG A 136 13.83 5.28 -2.43
CA ARG A 136 13.82 6.40 -1.47
C ARG A 136 12.42 6.71 -0.94
N ARG A 137 11.40 6.69 -1.80
CA ARG A 137 10.01 6.90 -1.37
C ARG A 137 9.52 5.78 -0.47
N MET A 138 9.88 4.53 -0.77
CA MET A 138 9.50 3.38 0.06
C MET A 138 10.14 3.49 1.45
N ASP A 139 11.42 3.84 1.51
CA ASP A 139 12.15 4.01 2.78
C ASP A 139 11.54 5.13 3.63
N ALA A 140 11.22 6.28 3.01
CA ALA A 140 10.56 7.38 3.71
C ALA A 140 9.19 6.98 4.28
N ILE A 141 8.41 6.16 3.56
CA ILE A 141 7.13 5.65 4.05
C ILE A 141 7.35 4.73 5.26
N ASN A 142 8.33 3.83 5.18
CA ASN A 142 8.64 2.88 6.25
C ASN A 142 9.10 3.60 7.52
N GLU A 143 9.95 4.63 7.40
CA GLU A 143 10.40 5.46 8.51
C GLU A 143 9.21 6.19 9.16
N ASN A 144 8.36 6.84 8.36
CA ASN A 144 7.15 7.49 8.87
C ASN A 144 6.20 6.53 9.61
N ILE A 145 6.09 5.28 9.16
CA ILE A 145 5.28 4.26 9.83
C ILE A 145 5.92 3.88 11.18
N ALA A 146 7.24 3.71 11.22
CA ALA A 146 7.98 3.40 12.44
C ALA A 146 7.86 4.53 13.48
N ASP A 147 7.99 5.78 13.05
CA ASP A 147 7.86 6.95 13.92
C ASP A 147 6.46 7.07 14.49
N LYS A 148 5.42 6.95 13.64
CA LYS A 148 4.02 6.96 14.10
C LYS A 148 3.72 5.85 15.08
N LYS A 149 4.31 4.66 14.90
CA LYS A 149 4.15 3.54 15.83
C LYS A 149 4.80 3.83 17.17
N THR A 150 6.02 4.39 17.15
CA THR A 150 6.77 4.76 18.35
C THR A 150 6.07 5.87 19.12
N GLN A 151 5.59 6.90 18.42
CA GLN A 151 4.82 7.99 18.99
C GLN A 151 3.54 7.48 19.66
N LYS A 152 2.75 6.65 18.98
CA LYS A 152 1.54 6.05 19.56
C LYS A 152 1.83 5.23 20.82
N LEU A 153 2.94 4.48 20.83
CA LEU A 153 3.32 3.69 22.00
C LEU A 153 3.67 4.60 23.18
N LYS A 154 4.40 5.70 22.94
CA LYS A 154 4.73 6.69 23.96
C LYS A 154 3.47 7.38 24.50
N GLU A 155 2.57 7.82 23.62
CA GLU A 155 1.28 8.41 24.00
C GLU A 155 0.44 7.45 24.86
N GLN A 156 0.39 6.17 24.51
CA GLN A 156 -0.30 5.16 25.33
C GLN A 156 0.35 4.97 26.70
N GLN A 157 1.69 4.97 26.77
CA GLN A 157 2.42 4.83 28.03
C GLN A 157 2.20 6.04 28.93
N ASP A 158 2.19 7.24 28.37
CA ASP A 158 1.98 8.48 29.13
C ASP A 158 0.53 8.58 29.62
N GLN A 159 -0.45 8.19 28.80
CA GLN A 159 -1.85 8.05 29.25
C GLN A 159 -2.03 7.01 30.35
N ALA A 160 -1.30 5.89 30.29
CA ALA A 160 -1.35 4.87 31.32
C ALA A 160 -0.80 5.41 32.66
N ARG A 161 0.33 6.10 32.61
CA ARG A 161 0.93 6.76 33.79
C ARG A 161 0.02 7.83 34.38
N GLU A 162 -0.61 8.66 33.55
CA GLU A 162 -1.53 9.70 34.02
C GLU A 162 -2.76 9.09 34.71
N LYS A 163 -3.31 8.01 34.15
CA LYS A 163 -4.42 7.27 34.77
C LYS A 163 -4.03 6.63 36.10
N GLU A 164 -2.82 6.10 36.20
CA GLU A 164 -2.30 5.52 37.45
C GLU A 164 -2.16 6.59 38.54
N VAL A 165 -1.58 7.75 38.21
CA VAL A 165 -1.48 8.89 39.13
C VAL A 165 -2.87 9.38 39.55
N ALA A 166 -3.81 9.49 38.61
CA ALA A 166 -5.18 9.90 38.92
C ALA A 166 -5.91 8.89 39.82
N ALA A 167 -5.69 7.58 39.59
CA ALA A 167 -6.23 6.51 40.42
C ALA A 167 -5.67 6.56 41.85
N GLU A 168 -4.36 6.81 42.00
CA GLU A 168 -3.71 6.93 43.32
C GLU A 168 -4.23 8.15 44.09
N ILE A 169 -4.35 9.32 43.43
CA ILE A 169 -4.94 10.51 44.05
C ILE A 169 -6.38 10.25 44.50
N ASN A 170 -7.17 9.55 43.69
CA ASN A 170 -8.55 9.22 44.04
C ASN A 170 -8.61 8.22 45.20
N ALA A 171 -7.74 7.20 45.21
CA ALA A 171 -7.62 6.25 46.32
C ALA A 171 -7.24 6.97 47.62
N GLN A 172 -6.30 7.92 47.56
CA GLN A 172 -5.92 8.74 48.71
C GLN A 172 -7.09 9.54 49.25
N ARG A 173 -7.86 10.22 48.37
CA ARG A 173 -9.06 10.96 48.78
C ARG A 173 -10.09 10.09 49.47
N LEU A 174 -10.32 8.87 48.96
CA LEU A 174 -11.24 7.91 49.59
C LEU A 174 -10.75 7.45 50.97
N ARG A 175 -9.43 7.27 51.15
CA ARG A 175 -8.83 6.97 52.46
C ARG A 175 -9.04 8.12 53.43
N ASP A 176 -8.77 9.35 53.03
CA ASP A 176 -8.92 10.55 53.88
C ASP A 176 -10.39 10.77 54.27
N ASP A 177 -11.34 10.57 53.34
CA ASP A 177 -12.77 10.65 53.63
C ASP A 177 -13.22 9.57 54.63
N ALA A 178 -12.72 8.33 54.50
CA ALA A 178 -13.02 7.26 55.44
C ALA A 178 -12.51 7.57 56.85
N ILE A 179 -11.30 8.11 56.97
CA ILE A 179 -10.73 8.56 58.26
C ILE A 179 -11.62 9.66 58.87
N ARG A 180 -12.03 10.64 58.07
CA ARG A 180 -12.92 11.72 58.53
C ARG A 180 -14.28 11.20 59.03
N LEU A 181 -14.88 10.26 58.30
CA LEU A 181 -16.15 9.62 58.71
C LEU A 181 -16.00 8.82 60.00
N ALA A 182 -14.91 8.05 60.15
CA ALA A 182 -14.63 7.32 61.38
C ALA A 182 -14.47 8.26 62.58
N GLY A 183 -13.78 9.40 62.40
CA GLY A 183 -13.65 10.44 63.42
C GLY A 183 -15.00 11.00 63.87
N PHE A 184 -15.90 11.34 62.93
CA PHE A 184 -17.26 11.78 63.27
C PHE A 184 -18.08 10.71 64.00
N GLN A 185 -17.93 9.44 63.62
CA GLN A 185 -18.62 8.34 64.29
C GLN A 185 -18.12 8.12 65.72
N ALA A 186 -16.80 8.15 65.91
CA ALA A 186 -16.19 8.04 67.24
C ALA A 186 -16.62 9.18 68.16
N GLN A 187 -16.66 10.41 67.64
CA GLN A 187 -17.14 11.57 68.40
C GLN A 187 -18.61 11.42 68.81
N ARG A 188 -19.48 10.97 67.88
CA ARG A 188 -20.89 10.68 68.21
C ARG A 188 -21.06 9.57 69.24
N GLN A 189 -20.20 8.54 69.20
CA GLN A 189 -20.24 7.46 70.18
C GLN A 189 -19.79 7.96 71.56
N ALA A 190 -18.75 8.79 71.62
CA ALA A 190 -18.32 9.44 72.86
C ALA A 190 -19.42 10.34 73.44
N GLU A 191 -20.04 11.20 72.62
CA GLU A 191 -21.16 12.05 73.04
C GLU A 191 -22.39 11.24 73.49
N ALA A 192 -22.67 10.08 72.87
CA ALA A 192 -23.76 9.20 73.28
C ALA A 192 -23.48 8.51 74.62
N LEU A 193 -22.23 8.14 74.89
CA LEU A 193 -21.81 7.61 76.19
C LEU A 193 -21.92 8.69 77.27
N GLU A 194 -21.44 9.90 77.01
CA GLU A 194 -21.57 11.05 77.93
C GLU A 194 -23.04 11.44 78.20
N GLN A 195 -23.93 11.32 77.20
CA GLN A 195 -25.37 11.54 77.40
C GLN A 195 -26.05 10.41 78.19
N SER A 196 -25.51 9.18 78.18
CA SER A 196 -26.03 8.06 78.97
C SER A 196 -25.65 8.13 80.45
N GLU A 197 -24.62 8.92 80.79
CA GLU A 197 -24.22 9.23 82.17
C GLU A 197 -24.92 10.48 82.74
N ASN A 198 -25.73 11.19 81.94
CA ASN A 198 -26.47 12.36 82.39
C ASN A 198 -27.91 11.99 82.80
N PRO A 199 -28.30 12.06 84.09
CA PRO A 199 -29.56 11.49 84.59
C PRO A 199 -30.82 12.31 84.27
N ASN A 200 -30.79 13.18 83.25
CA ASN A 200 -31.95 13.99 82.89
C ASN A 200 -32.06 14.18 81.37
N SER A 201 -32.69 13.23 80.66
CA SER A 201 -33.20 13.50 79.31
C SER A 201 -34.46 12.71 78.91
N ILE A 202 -35.25 13.42 78.11
CA ILE A 202 -36.65 13.29 77.68
C ILE A 202 -36.96 11.98 76.90
N PRO A 203 -38.19 11.45 76.96
CA PRO A 203 -38.60 10.15 76.40
C PRO A 203 -38.32 9.95 74.90
N VAL A 204 -37.87 8.72 74.59
CA VAL A 204 -37.27 8.24 73.33
C VAL A 204 -38.23 8.23 72.13
N GLU A 205 -39.54 8.29 72.35
CA GLU A 205 -40.55 8.04 71.32
C GLU A 205 -40.73 9.21 70.32
N GLU A 206 -40.51 10.44 70.74
CA GLU A 206 -40.66 11.63 69.88
C GLU A 206 -39.50 11.76 68.85
N ARG A 207 -38.31 11.24 69.20
CA ARG A 207 -37.14 11.22 68.30
C ARG A 207 -37.27 10.19 67.17
N VAL A 208 -37.98 9.09 67.39
CA VAL A 208 -38.16 8.04 66.37
C VAL A 208 -39.11 8.50 65.26
N GLN A 209 -40.19 9.19 65.62
CA GLN A 209 -41.16 9.72 64.66
C GLN A 209 -40.54 10.82 63.77
N SER A 210 -39.83 11.77 64.37
CA SER A 210 -39.15 12.84 63.63
C SER A 210 -38.08 12.30 62.66
N ARG A 211 -37.36 11.23 63.04
CA ARG A 211 -36.36 10.59 62.18
C ARG A 211 -36.99 9.85 60.98
N GLN A 212 -38.19 9.28 61.17
CA GLN A 212 -38.93 8.59 60.11
C GLN A 212 -39.51 9.57 59.10
N GLU A 213 -40.00 10.73 59.55
CA GLU A 213 -40.44 11.83 58.68
C GLU A 213 -39.28 12.39 57.85
N ILE A 214 -38.11 12.65 58.45
CA ILE A 214 -36.93 13.18 57.73
C ILE A 214 -36.45 12.21 56.66
N LEU A 215 -36.48 10.90 56.92
CA LEU A 215 -36.10 9.87 55.94
C LEU A 215 -37.09 9.78 54.78
N SER A 216 -38.39 9.87 55.06
CA SER A 216 -39.43 9.86 54.02
C SER A 216 -39.34 11.11 53.11
N ALA A 217 -39.10 12.28 53.70
CA ALA A 217 -38.91 13.54 52.97
C ALA A 217 -37.66 13.53 52.08
N LYS A 218 -36.56 12.92 52.54
CA LYS A 218 -35.33 12.75 51.73
C LYS A 218 -35.53 11.81 50.54
N LYS A 219 -36.30 10.72 50.72
CA LYS A 219 -36.65 9.79 49.62
C LYS A 219 -37.51 10.49 48.56
N GLN A 220 -38.55 11.24 48.97
CA GLN A 220 -39.37 12.02 48.04
C GLN A 220 -38.57 13.08 47.26
N LYS A 221 -37.67 13.82 47.92
CA LYS A 221 -36.82 14.82 47.22
C LYS A 221 -35.90 14.18 46.19
N THR A 222 -35.37 13.00 46.45
CA THR A 222 -34.49 12.27 45.53
C THR A 222 -35.28 11.74 44.32
N GLN A 223 -36.51 11.30 44.55
CA GLN A 223 -37.39 10.81 43.49
C GLN A 223 -37.85 11.93 42.56
N ARG A 224 -38.28 13.07 43.12
CA ARG A 224 -38.61 14.27 42.33
C ARG A 224 -37.45 14.75 41.46
N LYS A 225 -36.22 14.82 42.01
CA LYS A 225 -35.02 15.17 41.21
C LYS A 225 -34.75 14.20 40.05
N LYS A 226 -35.03 12.90 40.22
CA LYS A 226 -34.87 11.91 39.14
C LYS A 226 -35.96 12.06 38.08
N GLU A 227 -37.19 12.35 38.47
CA GLU A 227 -38.32 12.60 37.57
C GLU A 227 -38.12 13.89 36.77
N ASP A 228 -37.68 14.97 37.41
CA ASP A 228 -37.36 16.25 36.75
C ASP A 228 -36.26 16.07 35.70
N CYS A 229 -35.19 15.34 36.03
CA CYS A 229 -34.10 15.05 35.08
C CYS A 229 -34.56 14.15 33.91
N ALA A 230 -35.48 13.21 34.16
CA ALA A 230 -36.04 12.37 33.12
C ALA A 230 -36.97 13.17 32.18
N GLN A 231 -37.76 14.08 32.72
CA GLN A 231 -38.67 14.94 31.96
C GLN A 231 -37.90 15.94 31.09
N GLU A 232 -36.83 16.55 31.63
CA GLU A 232 -35.98 17.47 30.88
C GLU A 232 -35.30 16.79 29.68
N LYS A 233 -34.85 15.53 29.85
CA LYS A 233 -34.31 14.71 28.76
C LYS A 233 -35.35 14.41 27.67
N ARG A 234 -36.61 14.15 28.04
CA ARG A 234 -37.69 13.91 27.07
C ARG A 234 -38.00 15.15 26.24
N ILE A 235 -38.13 16.32 26.90
CA ILE A 235 -38.37 17.61 26.22
C ILE A 235 -37.21 17.96 25.28
N ALA A 236 -35.96 17.71 25.69
CA ALA A 236 -34.80 17.94 24.82
C ALA A 236 -34.78 17.03 23.58
N ALA A 237 -35.21 15.77 23.72
CA ALA A 237 -35.31 14.83 22.60
C ALA A 237 -36.40 15.23 21.60
N GLU A 238 -37.59 15.63 22.09
CA GLU A 238 -38.68 16.12 21.24
C GLU A 238 -38.29 17.37 20.46
N ARG A 239 -37.65 18.36 21.12
CA ARG A 239 -37.12 19.55 20.44
C ARG A 239 -36.11 19.22 19.34
N LYS A 240 -35.32 18.15 19.52
CA LYS A 240 -34.35 17.70 18.51
C LYS A 240 -35.06 17.06 17.31
N GLN A 241 -36.10 16.26 17.54
CA GLN A 241 -36.89 15.68 16.46
C GLN A 241 -37.66 16.74 15.68
N GLN A 242 -38.22 17.76 16.35
CA GLN A 242 -38.94 18.85 15.71
C GLN A 242 -38.01 19.69 14.83
N LYS A 243 -36.80 20.01 15.30
CA LYS A 243 -35.77 20.67 14.47
C LYS A 243 -35.37 19.87 13.23
N LEU A 244 -35.31 18.54 13.33
CA LEU A 244 -35.01 17.68 12.18
C LEU A 244 -36.16 17.68 11.18
N HIS A 245 -37.41 17.66 11.64
CA HIS A 245 -38.59 17.74 10.80
C HIS A 245 -38.69 19.09 10.08
N ASP A 246 -38.51 20.20 10.80
CA ASP A 246 -38.53 21.55 10.22
C ASP A 246 -37.41 21.75 9.17
N ASN A 247 -36.23 21.16 9.40
CA ASN A 247 -35.13 21.22 8.46
C ASN A 247 -35.38 20.35 7.21
N ALA A 248 -36.02 19.18 7.37
CA ALA A 248 -36.42 18.33 6.26
C ALA A 248 -37.49 19.00 5.37
N ILE A 249 -38.46 19.70 5.98
CA ILE A 249 -39.46 20.50 5.24
C ILE A 249 -38.79 21.61 4.45
N ARG A 250 -37.78 22.28 5.04
CA ARG A 250 -37.05 23.37 4.38
C ARG A 250 -36.20 22.92 3.20
N LEU A 251 -35.69 21.68 3.23
CA LEU A 251 -34.91 21.07 2.14
C LEU A 251 -35.78 20.50 1.01
N ALA A 252 -37.04 20.18 1.28
CA ALA A 252 -37.99 19.66 0.28
C ALA A 252 -38.77 20.77 -0.45
N GLY A 253 -38.57 22.04 -0.09
CA GLY A 253 -39.28 23.20 -0.62
C GLY A 253 -38.48 24.09 -1.59
N PHE A 254 -37.37 23.60 -2.16
CA PHE A 254 -36.60 24.23 -3.23
C PHE A 254 -36.59 23.36 -4.49
#